data_AF-L0NIF6-F1
#
_entry.id   AF-L0NIF6-F1
#
_cell.length_a   1.000
_cell.length_b   1.000
_cell.length_c   1.000
_cell.angle_alpha   90.00
_cell.angle_beta   90.00
_cell.angle_gamma   90.00
#
_symmetry.space_group_name_H-M   'P 1'
#
loop_
_entity.id
_entity.type
_entity.pdbx_description
1 polymer ?
#
loop_
_entity_poly.entity_id
_entity_poly.type
_entity_poly.pdbx_seq_one_letter_code
_entity_poly.pdbx_strand_id
1 'polypeptide(L)'
;MRKHFDNGKLKFYLGDVRDRHSVERAMRGVDYCFHAAALKQVPSCEFHPMEAVRTNVLGTENVLEAAISARLKRVVCLSTDKAVYPINAMGISKAMMEKVMVAASRNLDATRTIICGTRYGNVMASRGSVIPLFVEQIRAGLPITLTDPTMTRFMMTLEDAVELVLYAFENGNNGDIFVQKAPAATVEVLAHAVKQVLGKHEHPVIEIGTRHGEKLFEALLSREELATAIDEGGYFRIPADGRDLNYSKFVEQGEKRLNRTEDYNSHNTERLDVEGMKALLLKVEYVRRAASGDTAGPEN
;
A
#
# COMPACT_ATOMS: atom_id res chain seq x y z
N MET A 1 -17.57 15.32 7.87
CA MET A 1 -17.91 14.69 6.57
C MET A 1 -19.17 15.27 5.93
N ARG A 2 -20.40 14.86 6.28
CA ARG A 2 -21.61 15.29 5.55
C ARG A 2 -21.78 16.82 5.45
N LYS A 3 -21.68 17.54 6.57
CA LYS A 3 -21.74 19.01 6.60
C LYS A 3 -20.53 19.70 5.96
N HIS A 4 -19.37 19.05 5.98
CA HIS A 4 -18.12 19.64 5.49
C HIS A 4 -18.07 19.65 3.96
N PHE A 5 -18.51 18.56 3.31
CA PHE A 5 -18.49 18.44 1.86
C PHE A 5 -19.78 18.92 1.16
N ASP A 6 -20.92 18.91 1.85
CA ASP A 6 -22.24 19.35 1.36
C ASP A 6 -22.53 19.08 -0.13
N ASN A 7 -22.32 17.83 -0.56
CA ASN A 7 -22.42 17.43 -1.96
C ASN A 7 -23.42 16.28 -2.12
N GLY A 8 -24.44 16.49 -2.96
CA GLY A 8 -25.51 15.51 -3.20
C GLY A 8 -25.04 14.17 -3.79
N LYS A 9 -23.87 14.14 -4.44
CA LYS A 9 -23.21 12.92 -4.95
C LYS A 9 -22.69 12.02 -3.83
N LEU A 10 -22.39 12.58 -2.66
CA LEU A 10 -21.84 11.82 -1.53
C LEU A 10 -22.96 11.20 -0.71
N LYS A 11 -22.95 9.88 -0.59
CA LYS A 11 -23.81 9.12 0.31
C LYS A 11 -22.96 8.44 1.38
N PHE A 12 -23.40 8.53 2.63
CA PHE A 12 -22.66 8.01 3.78
C PHE A 12 -23.41 6.79 4.32
N TYR A 13 -22.78 5.62 4.21
CA TYR A 13 -23.30 4.35 4.71
C TYR A 13 -22.54 4.00 5.99
N LEU A 14 -23.28 3.63 7.05
CA LEU A 14 -22.71 3.00 8.22
C LEU A 14 -22.62 1.51 7.96
N GLY A 15 -21.44 0.93 8.15
CA GLY A 15 -21.25 -0.49 7.95
C GLY A 15 -19.87 -1.00 8.34
N ASP A 16 -19.75 -2.31 8.39
CA ASP A 16 -18.52 -3.04 8.69
C ASP A 16 -18.31 -4.14 7.64
N VAL A 17 -17.10 -4.25 7.10
CA VAL A 17 -16.74 -5.31 6.15
C VAL A 17 -16.80 -6.71 6.77
N ARG A 18 -16.73 -6.80 8.10
CA ARG A 18 -16.87 -8.06 8.84
C ARG A 18 -18.32 -8.56 8.88
N ASP A 19 -19.30 -7.68 8.68
CA ASP A 19 -20.72 -8.03 8.59
C ASP A 19 -21.13 -8.12 7.11
N ARG A 20 -21.30 -9.34 6.62
CA ARG A 20 -21.75 -9.62 5.25
C ARG A 20 -23.04 -8.88 4.88
N HIS A 21 -24.04 -8.85 5.75
CA HIS A 21 -25.30 -8.17 5.46
C HIS A 21 -25.14 -6.65 5.39
N SER A 22 -24.21 -6.11 6.18
CA SER A 22 -23.83 -4.70 6.08
C SER A 22 -23.25 -4.37 4.71
N VAL A 23 -22.33 -5.19 4.22
CA VAL A 23 -21.72 -5.02 2.90
C VAL A 23 -22.76 -5.17 1.79
N GLU A 24 -23.59 -6.21 1.84
CA GLU A 24 -24.65 -6.48 0.85
C GLU A 24 -25.62 -5.30 0.71
N ARG A 25 -25.98 -4.63 1.81
CA ARG A 25 -26.84 -3.43 1.76
C ARG A 25 -26.16 -2.26 1.05
N ALA A 26 -24.87 -2.06 1.29
CA ALA A 26 -24.11 -0.97 0.69
C ALA A 26 -23.81 -1.21 -0.81
N MET A 27 -23.75 -2.46 -1.27
CA MET A 27 -23.43 -2.82 -2.66
C MET A 27 -24.62 -2.81 -3.63
N ARG A 28 -25.85 -2.58 -3.15
CA ARG A 28 -27.03 -2.53 -4.03
C ARG A 28 -26.96 -1.34 -4.99
N GLY A 29 -26.96 -1.63 -6.30
CA GLY A 29 -26.91 -0.62 -7.34
C GLY A 29 -25.55 0.04 -7.52
N VAL A 30 -24.49 -0.53 -6.95
CA VAL A 30 -23.11 -0.07 -7.12
C VAL A 30 -22.52 -0.64 -8.41
N ASP A 31 -21.83 0.19 -9.19
CA ASP A 31 -21.09 -0.26 -10.38
C ASP A 31 -19.65 -0.68 -10.06
N TYR A 32 -18.99 0.04 -9.17
CA TYR A 32 -17.55 -0.07 -8.91
C TYR A 32 -17.25 0.01 -7.42
N CYS A 33 -16.26 -0.77 -6.96
CA CYS A 33 -15.83 -0.77 -5.56
C CYS A 33 -14.32 -0.55 -5.44
N PHE A 34 -13.92 0.45 -4.65
CA PHE A 34 -12.55 0.60 -4.16
C PHE A 34 -12.51 0.08 -2.72
N HIS A 35 -11.94 -1.11 -2.52
CA HIS A 35 -11.88 -1.75 -1.21
C HIS A 35 -10.62 -1.32 -0.44
N ALA A 36 -10.78 -0.24 0.34
CA ALA A 36 -9.73 0.36 1.14
C ALA A 36 -9.84 0.05 2.65
N ALA A 37 -10.85 -0.70 3.09
CA ALA A 37 -11.06 -1.00 4.51
C ALA A 37 -9.99 -2.00 5.00
N ALA A 38 -9.25 -1.62 6.05
CA ALA A 38 -8.20 -2.45 6.61
C ALA A 38 -7.78 -2.02 8.03
N LEU A 39 -7.28 -2.97 8.80
CA LEU A 39 -6.35 -2.70 9.90
C LEU A 39 -4.93 -2.66 9.34
N LYS A 40 -4.30 -1.48 9.39
CA LYS A 40 -3.02 -1.20 8.72
C LYS A 40 -1.86 -0.85 9.66
N GLN A 41 -2.10 -0.79 10.97
CA GLN A 41 -1.07 -0.44 11.95
C GLN A 41 -0.34 -1.70 12.41
N VAL A 42 0.99 -1.76 12.20
CA VAL A 42 1.81 -2.94 12.52
C VAL A 42 1.66 -3.37 13.99
N PRO A 43 1.83 -2.50 15.01
CA PRO A 43 1.75 -2.92 16.40
C PRO A 43 0.37 -3.46 16.78
N SER A 44 -0.70 -2.81 16.32
CA SER A 44 -2.07 -3.24 16.62
C SER A 44 -2.38 -4.62 16.02
N CYS A 45 -1.91 -4.89 14.80
CA CYS A 45 -2.09 -6.20 14.18
C CYS A 45 -1.22 -7.29 14.82
N GLU A 46 -0.02 -6.95 15.33
CA GLU A 46 0.81 -7.89 16.09
C GLU A 46 0.16 -8.30 17.41
N PHE A 47 -0.41 -7.35 18.15
CA PHE A 47 -1.09 -7.66 19.41
C PHE A 47 -2.48 -8.28 19.21
N HIS A 48 -3.13 -8.02 18.07
CA HIS A 48 -4.47 -8.51 17.76
C HIS A 48 -4.54 -9.14 16.35
N PRO A 49 -3.79 -10.24 16.08
CA PRO A 49 -3.68 -10.80 14.75
C PRO A 49 -5.02 -11.34 14.22
N MET A 50 -5.88 -11.84 15.10
CA MET A 50 -7.22 -12.29 14.70
C MET A 50 -8.12 -11.13 14.25
N GLU A 51 -7.91 -9.92 14.75
CA GLU A 51 -8.62 -8.73 14.27
C GLU A 51 -8.15 -8.33 12.87
N ALA A 52 -6.85 -8.48 12.60
CA ALA A 52 -6.29 -8.30 11.27
C ALA A 52 -6.86 -9.34 10.28
N VAL A 53 -6.96 -10.61 10.67
CA VAL A 53 -7.61 -11.67 9.87
C VAL A 53 -9.08 -11.32 9.58
N ARG A 54 -9.86 -11.00 10.61
CA ARG A 54 -11.29 -10.67 10.45
C ARG A 54 -11.52 -9.49 9.51
N THR A 55 -10.68 -8.45 9.60
CA THR A 55 -10.85 -7.24 8.79
C THR A 55 -10.26 -7.39 7.39
N ASN A 56 -9.00 -7.81 7.31
CA ASN A 56 -8.22 -7.76 6.07
C ASN A 56 -8.47 -8.99 5.20
N VAL A 57 -8.77 -10.15 5.79
CA VAL A 57 -8.98 -11.41 5.05
C VAL A 57 -10.48 -11.70 4.90
N LEU A 58 -11.17 -11.99 6.00
CA LEU A 58 -12.60 -12.34 5.96
C LEU A 58 -13.47 -11.16 5.51
N GLY A 59 -13.14 -9.94 5.94
CA GLY A 59 -13.82 -8.74 5.49
C GLY A 59 -13.63 -8.49 3.98
N THR A 60 -12.48 -8.86 3.42
CA THR A 60 -12.27 -8.81 1.97
C THR A 60 -13.11 -9.85 1.27
N GLU A 61 -13.11 -11.11 1.72
CA GLU A 61 -13.96 -12.17 1.16
C GLU A 61 -15.43 -11.74 1.12
N ASN A 62 -15.96 -11.16 2.21
CA ASN A 62 -17.33 -10.62 2.25
C ASN A 62 -17.58 -9.56 1.17
N VAL A 63 -16.62 -8.64 0.94
CA VAL A 63 -16.71 -7.60 -0.09
C VAL A 63 -16.71 -8.21 -1.49
N LEU A 64 -15.83 -9.17 -1.77
CA LEU A 64 -15.74 -9.81 -3.08
C LEU A 64 -17.01 -10.61 -3.38
N GLU A 65 -17.49 -11.44 -2.45
CA GLU A 65 -18.71 -12.22 -2.60
C GLU A 65 -19.95 -11.33 -2.81
N ALA A 66 -20.07 -10.25 -2.04
CA ALA A 66 -21.16 -9.29 -2.20
C ALA A 66 -21.08 -8.56 -3.55
N ALA A 67 -19.86 -8.19 -3.99
CA ALA A 67 -19.65 -7.53 -5.27
C ALA A 67 -20.02 -8.43 -6.46
N ILE A 68 -19.61 -9.70 -6.43
CA ILE A 68 -19.96 -10.71 -7.43
C ILE A 68 -21.49 -10.92 -7.45
N SER A 69 -22.09 -11.11 -6.27
CA SER A 69 -23.55 -11.32 -6.13
C SER A 69 -24.37 -10.14 -6.66
N ALA A 70 -23.90 -8.91 -6.40
CA ALA A 70 -24.51 -7.68 -6.91
C ALA A 70 -24.13 -7.35 -8.36
N ARG A 71 -23.28 -8.17 -9.00
CA ARG A 71 -22.81 -8.02 -10.40
C ARG A 71 -22.14 -6.68 -10.66
N LEU A 72 -21.29 -6.23 -9.72
CA LEU A 72 -20.45 -5.06 -9.92
C LEU A 72 -19.58 -5.26 -11.16
N LYS A 73 -19.24 -4.16 -11.84
CA LYS A 73 -18.36 -4.19 -13.00
C LYS A 73 -16.90 -4.39 -12.58
N ARG A 74 -16.44 -3.69 -11.53
CA ARG A 74 -15.04 -3.76 -11.08
C ARG A 74 -14.88 -3.62 -9.57
N VAL A 75 -13.93 -4.35 -9.00
CA VAL A 75 -13.44 -4.20 -7.62
C VAL A 75 -11.92 -4.06 -7.63
N VAL A 76 -11.40 -3.02 -6.98
CA VAL A 76 -9.95 -2.82 -6.79
C VAL A 76 -9.63 -2.96 -5.30
N CYS A 77 -8.80 -3.94 -4.95
CA CYS A 77 -8.34 -4.15 -3.57
C CYS A 77 -7.01 -3.44 -3.32
N LEU A 78 -6.86 -2.80 -2.16
CA LEU A 78 -5.62 -2.10 -1.80
C LEU A 78 -4.76 -2.96 -0.86
N SER A 79 -3.53 -3.23 -1.30
CA SER A 79 -2.48 -3.94 -0.57
C SER A 79 -1.26 -3.05 -0.31
N THR A 80 -0.17 -3.63 0.19
CA THR A 80 1.03 -2.94 0.65
C THR A 80 2.29 -3.75 0.35
N ASP A 81 3.42 -3.07 0.15
CA ASP A 81 4.76 -3.70 0.05
C ASP A 81 5.04 -4.73 1.16
N LYS A 82 4.48 -4.55 2.36
CA LYS A 82 4.66 -5.47 3.50
C LYS A 82 4.00 -6.84 3.28
N ALA A 83 3.18 -6.98 2.25
CA ALA A 83 2.63 -8.26 1.81
C ALA A 83 3.66 -9.14 1.08
N VAL A 84 4.77 -8.56 0.60
CA VAL A 84 5.86 -9.32 -0.05
C VAL A 84 6.85 -9.77 1.02
N TYR A 85 7.11 -11.07 1.10
CA TYR A 85 7.94 -11.68 2.17
C TYR A 85 7.56 -11.13 3.57
N PRO A 86 6.29 -11.26 3.99
CA PRO A 86 5.78 -10.57 5.16
C PRO A 86 6.42 -11.13 6.44
N ILE A 87 6.84 -10.24 7.34
CA ILE A 87 7.42 -10.62 8.65
C ILE A 87 6.54 -10.23 9.83
N ASN A 88 5.48 -9.44 9.59
CA ASN A 88 4.56 -8.97 10.61
C ASN A 88 3.11 -9.35 10.28
N ALA A 89 2.28 -9.48 11.30
CA ALA A 89 0.88 -9.92 11.20
C ALA A 89 0.05 -9.04 10.25
N MET A 90 0.33 -7.73 10.19
CA MET A 90 -0.32 -6.82 9.24
C MET A 90 -0.01 -7.22 7.80
N GLY A 91 1.28 -7.35 7.46
CA GLY A 91 1.76 -7.79 6.15
C GLY A 91 1.25 -9.20 5.79
N ILE A 92 1.28 -10.15 6.73
CA ILE A 92 0.76 -11.51 6.53
C ILE A 92 -0.73 -11.48 6.17
N SER A 93 -1.52 -10.69 6.90
CA SER A 93 -2.96 -10.57 6.62
C SER A 93 -3.24 -9.96 5.24
N LYS A 94 -2.40 -9.02 4.78
CA LYS A 94 -2.52 -8.43 3.44
C LYS A 94 -2.00 -9.34 2.33
N ALA A 95 -0.95 -10.12 2.57
CA ALA A 95 -0.53 -11.18 1.66
C ALA A 95 -1.64 -12.24 1.49
N MET A 96 -2.30 -12.62 2.58
CA MET A 96 -3.45 -13.53 2.52
C MET A 96 -4.64 -12.90 1.79
N MET A 97 -4.92 -11.62 2.00
CA MET A 97 -5.93 -10.87 1.25
C MET A 97 -5.67 -10.93 -0.26
N GLU A 98 -4.42 -10.76 -0.71
CA GLU A 98 -4.07 -10.86 -2.14
C GLU A 98 -4.35 -12.26 -2.67
N LYS A 99 -4.04 -13.32 -1.90
CA LYS A 99 -4.37 -14.70 -2.30
C LYS A 99 -5.87 -14.93 -2.39
N VAL A 100 -6.66 -14.41 -1.45
CA VAL A 100 -8.14 -14.47 -1.50
C VAL A 100 -8.67 -13.76 -2.74
N MET A 101 -8.16 -12.55 -3.02
CA MET A 101 -8.54 -11.77 -4.20
C MET A 101 -8.24 -12.50 -5.51
N VAL A 102 -7.00 -12.98 -5.68
CA VAL A 102 -6.58 -13.73 -6.87
C VAL A 102 -7.35 -15.06 -6.99
N ALA A 103 -7.65 -15.74 -5.88
CA ALA A 103 -8.45 -16.97 -5.92
C ALA A 103 -9.89 -16.69 -6.37
N ALA A 104 -10.52 -15.64 -5.84
CA ALA A 104 -11.88 -15.24 -6.22
C ALA A 104 -11.98 -14.87 -7.71
N SER A 105 -10.91 -14.33 -8.31
CA SER A 105 -10.92 -13.89 -9.71
C SER A 105 -10.84 -15.03 -10.73
N ARG A 106 -10.35 -16.22 -10.36
CA ARG A 106 -10.08 -17.35 -11.28
C ARG A 106 -11.31 -17.94 -11.98
N ASN A 107 -12.52 -17.71 -11.46
CA ASN A 107 -13.76 -18.29 -12.00
C ASN A 107 -14.77 -17.22 -12.44
N LEU A 108 -14.30 -16.01 -12.75
CA LEU A 108 -15.15 -14.87 -13.04
C LEU A 108 -15.39 -14.62 -14.53
N ASP A 109 -14.84 -15.43 -15.44
CA ASP A 109 -14.99 -15.23 -16.89
C ASP A 109 -16.45 -15.31 -17.36
N ALA A 110 -17.30 -16.08 -16.66
CA ALA A 110 -18.74 -16.12 -16.90
C ALA A 110 -19.50 -14.95 -16.24
N THR A 111 -18.83 -14.20 -15.36
CA THR A 111 -19.38 -13.02 -14.67
C THR A 111 -18.94 -11.75 -15.39
N ARG A 112 -19.65 -10.64 -15.15
CA ARG A 112 -19.23 -9.31 -15.64
C ARG A 112 -18.29 -8.57 -14.67
N THR A 113 -17.85 -9.24 -13.60
CA THR A 113 -17.10 -8.61 -12.51
C THR A 113 -15.62 -8.84 -12.71
N ILE A 114 -14.86 -7.74 -12.79
CA ILE A 114 -13.40 -7.75 -12.77
C ILE A 114 -12.93 -7.49 -11.34
N ILE A 115 -12.04 -8.34 -10.84
CA ILE A 115 -11.39 -8.15 -9.53
C ILE A 115 -9.89 -8.04 -9.75
N CYS A 116 -9.30 -6.91 -9.35
CA CYS A 116 -7.86 -6.70 -9.38
C CYS A 116 -7.39 -6.02 -8.09
N GLY A 117 -6.07 -5.90 -7.92
CA GLY A 117 -5.47 -5.28 -6.74
C GLY A 117 -4.36 -4.31 -7.08
N THR A 118 -4.06 -3.43 -6.14
CA THR A 118 -2.87 -2.58 -6.17
C THR A 118 -1.99 -2.87 -4.97
N ARG A 119 -0.68 -2.76 -5.16
CA ARG A 119 0.31 -2.87 -4.09
C ARG A 119 1.29 -1.70 -4.20
N TYR A 120 1.46 -0.99 -3.10
CA TYR A 120 2.32 0.19 -3.04
C TYR A 120 3.02 0.32 -1.69
N GLY A 121 4.05 1.15 -1.65
CA GLY A 121 4.82 1.44 -0.44
C GLY A 121 4.12 2.41 0.51
N ASN A 122 4.87 2.92 1.49
CA ASN A 122 4.34 3.93 2.39
C ASN A 122 4.03 5.23 1.62
N VAL A 123 2.80 5.73 1.79
CA VAL A 123 2.42 7.07 1.30
C VAL A 123 3.02 8.13 2.21
N MET A 124 3.77 9.06 1.62
CA MET A 124 4.41 10.17 2.32
C MET A 124 3.38 11.04 3.04
N ALA A 125 3.76 11.53 4.23
CA ALA A 125 2.92 12.36 5.10
C ALA A 125 1.59 11.73 5.53
N SER A 126 1.37 10.43 5.35
CA SER A 126 0.18 9.77 5.88
C SER A 126 0.12 9.82 7.41
N ARG A 127 -1.08 9.85 7.99
CA ARG A 127 -1.28 9.91 9.44
C ARG A 127 -0.56 8.77 10.18
N GLY A 128 0.25 9.12 11.17
CA GLY A 128 1.04 8.17 11.96
C GLY A 128 2.30 7.65 11.26
N SER A 129 2.66 8.21 10.09
CA SER A 129 3.91 7.88 9.40
C SER A 129 5.10 8.68 9.95
N VAL A 130 6.29 8.38 9.43
CA VAL A 130 7.56 8.93 9.92
C VAL A 130 7.74 10.42 9.60
N ILE A 131 7.21 10.91 8.47
CA ILE A 131 7.37 12.32 8.07
C ILE A 131 6.66 13.26 9.06
N PRO A 132 5.36 13.05 9.40
CA PRO A 132 4.71 13.85 10.42
C PRO A 132 5.37 13.72 11.79
N LEU A 133 5.85 12.53 12.16
CA LEU A 133 6.59 12.33 13.41
C LEU A 133 7.86 13.19 13.48
N PHE A 134 8.66 13.23 12.41
CA PHE A 134 9.86 14.07 12.37
C PHE A 134 9.52 15.56 12.45
N VAL A 135 8.47 15.99 11.74
CA VAL A 135 7.98 17.38 11.80
C VAL A 135 7.52 17.74 13.21
N GLU A 136 6.78 16.86 13.88
CA GLU A 136 6.33 17.04 15.27
C GLU A 136 7.50 17.08 16.26
N GLN A 137 8.48 16.17 16.13
CA GLN A 137 9.70 16.16 16.94
C GLN A 137 10.48 17.47 16.79
N ILE A 138 10.69 17.93 15.55
CA ILE A 138 11.34 19.22 15.27
C ILE A 138 10.60 20.38 15.95
N ARG A 139 9.27 20.42 15.82
CA ARG A 139 8.45 21.49 16.41
C ARG A 139 8.45 21.49 17.93
N ALA A 140 8.48 20.31 18.53
CA ALA A 140 8.56 20.13 19.97
C ALA A 140 9.98 20.37 20.53
N GLY A 141 10.98 20.63 19.68
CA GLY A 141 12.38 20.71 20.09
C GLY A 141 12.97 19.37 20.55
N LEU A 142 12.32 18.26 20.21
CA LEU A 142 12.77 16.91 20.53
C LEU A 142 13.68 16.37 19.40
N PRO A 143 14.71 15.58 19.70
CA PRO A 143 15.53 14.94 18.66
C PRO A 143 14.69 14.08 17.71
N ILE A 144 15.08 14.07 16.44
CA ILE A 144 14.54 13.10 15.48
C ILE A 144 15.02 11.70 15.90
N THR A 145 14.10 10.75 16.00
CA THR A 145 14.44 9.35 16.32
C THR A 145 14.51 8.52 15.05
N LEU A 146 15.70 8.06 14.68
CA LEU A 146 15.91 7.10 13.58
C LEU A 146 16.03 5.70 14.15
N THR A 147 15.45 4.72 13.46
CA THR A 147 15.66 3.32 13.81
C THR A 147 17.03 2.88 13.34
N ASP A 148 17.15 2.52 12.07
CA ASP A 148 18.41 2.23 11.40
C ASP A 148 18.56 3.21 10.22
N PRO A 149 19.64 4.01 10.17
CA PRO A 149 19.83 5.03 9.14
C PRO A 149 19.92 4.44 7.73
N THR A 150 20.36 3.19 7.60
CA THR A 150 20.54 2.50 6.32
C THR A 150 19.26 1.91 5.75
N MET A 151 18.19 1.83 6.56
CA MET A 151 16.88 1.33 6.10
C MET A 151 16.37 2.09 4.89
N THR A 152 15.73 1.37 3.98
CA THR A 152 15.21 1.95 2.74
C THR A 152 13.72 1.75 2.61
N ARG A 153 13.02 2.77 2.13
CA ARG A 153 11.58 2.71 1.86
C ARG A 153 11.32 3.35 0.51
N PHE A 154 10.34 2.80 -0.22
CA PHE A 154 9.80 3.45 -1.41
C PHE A 154 9.15 4.78 -1.02
N MET A 155 9.36 5.80 -1.83
CA MET A 155 8.82 7.15 -1.63
C MET A 155 7.71 7.40 -2.64
N MET A 156 6.48 7.51 -2.15
CA MET A 156 5.28 7.67 -2.97
C MET A 156 4.39 8.76 -2.38
N THR A 157 3.90 9.67 -3.23
CA THR A 157 2.92 10.70 -2.81
C THR A 157 1.52 10.09 -2.68
N LEU A 158 0.57 10.83 -2.11
CA LEU A 158 -0.82 10.39 -2.09
C LEU A 158 -1.40 10.38 -3.50
N GLU A 159 -1.02 11.36 -4.32
CA GLU A 159 -1.37 11.48 -5.72
C GLU A 159 -0.92 10.25 -6.50
N ASP A 160 0.34 9.84 -6.36
CA ASP A 160 0.87 8.62 -6.98
C ASP A 160 0.04 7.37 -6.60
N ALA A 161 -0.30 7.21 -5.32
CA ALA A 161 -1.11 6.08 -4.86
C ALA A 161 -2.53 6.10 -5.43
N VAL A 162 -3.12 7.29 -5.60
CA VAL A 162 -4.43 7.46 -6.26
C VAL A 162 -4.33 7.14 -7.75
N GLU A 163 -3.29 7.60 -8.43
CA GLU A 163 -3.02 7.29 -9.84
C GLU A 163 -2.87 5.78 -10.06
N LEU A 164 -2.15 5.07 -9.19
CA LEU A 164 -2.05 3.61 -9.24
C LEU A 164 -3.43 2.92 -9.13
N VAL A 165 -4.29 3.38 -8.21
CA VAL A 165 -5.65 2.83 -8.05
C VAL A 165 -6.49 3.09 -9.31
N LEU A 166 -6.39 4.29 -9.89
CA LEU A 166 -7.09 4.62 -11.13
C LEU A 166 -6.55 3.83 -12.33
N TYR A 167 -5.24 3.64 -12.40
CA TYR A 167 -4.60 2.84 -13.46
C TYR A 167 -5.07 1.39 -13.42
N ALA A 168 -5.08 0.77 -12.23
CA ALA A 168 -5.61 -0.58 -12.04
C ALA A 168 -7.12 -0.65 -12.32
N PHE A 169 -7.87 0.40 -11.92
CA PHE A 169 -9.29 0.51 -12.22
C PHE A 169 -9.58 0.52 -13.71
N GLU A 170 -8.77 1.18 -14.53
CA GLU A 170 -8.96 1.31 -15.98
C GLU A 170 -8.43 0.10 -16.76
N ASN A 171 -7.27 -0.43 -16.37
CA ASN A 171 -6.50 -1.41 -17.16
C ASN A 171 -6.52 -2.84 -16.59
N GLY A 172 -7.08 -3.05 -15.41
CA GLY A 172 -7.03 -4.35 -14.73
C GLY A 172 -7.89 -5.43 -15.36
N ASN A 173 -7.33 -6.65 -15.37
CA ASN A 173 -8.03 -7.91 -15.64
C ASN A 173 -8.16 -8.71 -14.34
N ASN A 174 -8.91 -9.81 -14.42
CA ASN A 174 -9.15 -10.68 -13.27
C ASN A 174 -7.84 -11.21 -12.67
N GLY A 175 -7.62 -10.85 -11.42
CA GLY A 175 -6.51 -11.28 -10.58
C GLY A 175 -5.19 -10.54 -10.81
N ASP A 176 -5.17 -9.52 -11.66
CA ASP A 176 -4.00 -8.65 -11.82
C ASP A 176 -3.67 -7.94 -10.50
N ILE A 177 -2.39 -7.87 -10.15
CA ILE A 177 -1.85 -6.98 -9.11
C ILE A 177 -0.98 -5.92 -9.79
N PHE A 178 -1.32 -4.65 -9.59
CA PHE A 178 -0.56 -3.51 -10.13
C PHE A 178 0.37 -2.92 -9.07
N VAL A 179 1.59 -2.62 -9.50
CA VAL A 179 2.60 -1.93 -8.72
C VAL A 179 3.09 -0.73 -9.52
N GLN A 180 3.13 0.46 -8.92
CA GLN A 180 3.80 1.61 -9.52
C GLN A 180 5.30 1.56 -9.22
N LYS A 181 6.13 1.80 -10.24
CA LYS A 181 7.57 1.97 -10.03
C LYS A 181 7.80 3.26 -9.25
N ALA A 182 8.59 3.18 -8.19
CA ALA A 182 8.83 4.31 -7.31
C ALA A 182 10.30 4.37 -6.89
N PRO A 183 10.86 5.57 -6.71
CA PRO A 183 12.19 5.71 -6.13
C PRO A 183 12.15 5.37 -4.63
N ALA A 184 13.32 5.22 -4.02
CA ALA A 184 13.48 4.99 -2.60
C ALA A 184 14.50 5.95 -1.99
N ALA A 185 14.46 6.12 -0.66
CA ALA A 185 15.47 6.87 0.09
C ALA A 185 15.90 6.09 1.34
N THR A 186 17.08 6.38 1.90
CA THR A 186 17.37 5.95 3.28
C THR A 186 16.50 6.73 4.25
N VAL A 187 16.26 6.17 5.44
CA VAL A 187 15.63 6.94 6.53
C VAL A 187 16.53 8.12 6.96
N GLU A 188 17.86 7.96 6.87
CA GLU A 188 18.82 9.06 7.07
C GLU A 188 18.62 10.21 6.06
N VAL A 189 18.60 9.91 4.75
CA VAL A 189 18.36 10.91 3.70
C VAL A 189 17.01 11.60 3.92
N LEU A 190 15.97 10.84 4.28
CA LEU A 190 14.67 11.40 4.59
C LEU A 190 14.73 12.38 5.77
N ALA A 191 15.41 12.02 6.85
CA ALA A 191 15.55 12.87 8.03
C ALA A 191 16.30 14.18 7.71
N HIS A 192 17.40 14.09 6.96
CA HIS A 192 18.14 15.27 6.50
C HIS A 192 17.31 16.14 5.56
N ALA A 193 16.57 15.54 4.62
CA ALA A 193 15.70 16.26 3.71
C ALA A 193 14.60 17.02 4.48
N VAL A 194 13.93 16.37 5.45
CA VAL A 194 12.93 17.02 6.30
C VAL A 194 13.55 18.19 7.09
N LYS A 195 14.70 17.99 7.73
CA LYS A 195 15.43 19.06 8.44
C LYS A 195 15.70 20.28 7.55
N GLN A 196 16.18 20.04 6.32
CA GLN A 196 16.49 21.12 5.39
C GLN A 196 15.23 21.83 4.88
N VAL A 197 14.15 21.10 4.57
CA VAL A 197 12.86 21.69 4.14
C VAL A 197 12.28 22.60 5.23
N LEU A 198 12.46 22.25 6.50
CA LEU A 198 11.98 23.05 7.63
C LEU A 198 12.97 24.16 8.07
N GLY A 199 14.12 24.32 7.40
CA GLY A 199 15.16 25.29 7.79
C GLY A 199 15.84 24.97 9.13
N LYS A 200 15.88 23.69 9.54
CA LYS A 200 16.40 23.20 10.83
C LYS A 200 17.63 22.31 10.63
N HIS A 201 18.64 22.83 9.94
CA HIS A 201 19.86 22.12 9.53
C HIS A 201 20.60 21.43 10.69
N GLU A 202 20.70 22.09 11.84
CA GLU A 202 21.42 21.61 13.03
C GLU A 202 20.55 20.80 14.01
N HIS A 203 19.30 20.47 13.65
CA HIS A 203 18.40 19.74 14.56
C HIS A 203 18.95 18.36 14.91
N PRO A 204 18.97 17.95 16.20
CA PRO A 204 19.58 16.70 16.60
C PRO A 204 18.83 15.48 16.06
N VAL A 205 19.59 14.44 15.74
CA VAL A 205 19.11 13.14 15.28
C VAL A 205 19.75 12.09 16.20
N ILE A 206 18.94 11.15 16.69
CA ILE A 206 19.41 10.05 17.54
C ILE A 206 18.97 8.71 16.94
N GLU A 207 19.85 7.72 17.03
CA GLU A 207 19.57 6.35 16.62
C GLU A 207 19.03 5.56 17.82
N ILE A 208 17.85 4.97 17.64
CA ILE A 208 17.15 4.17 18.66
C ILE A 208 17.20 2.67 18.34
N GLY A 209 17.79 2.29 17.20
CA GLY A 209 17.86 0.92 16.71
C GLY A 209 16.60 0.44 16.01
N THR A 210 16.73 -0.68 15.30
CA THR A 210 15.63 -1.33 14.58
C THR A 210 14.52 -1.79 15.53
N ARG A 211 13.27 -1.38 15.26
CA ARG A 211 12.11 -1.82 16.04
C ARG A 211 11.64 -3.19 15.56
N HIS A 212 10.90 -3.89 16.42
CA HIS A 212 10.31 -5.18 16.10
C HIS A 212 9.34 -5.08 14.90
N GLY A 213 9.40 -6.05 13.99
CA GLY A 213 8.51 -6.15 12.84
C GLY A 213 8.86 -5.26 11.65
N GLU A 214 10.02 -4.58 11.68
CA GLU A 214 10.55 -3.79 10.56
C GLU A 214 11.60 -4.55 9.75
N LYS A 215 11.61 -4.33 8.43
CA LYS A 215 12.65 -4.83 7.54
C LYS A 215 13.71 -3.76 7.26
N LEU A 216 14.90 -4.20 6.90
CA LEU A 216 15.93 -3.31 6.38
C LEU A 216 15.43 -2.60 5.10
N PHE A 217 14.83 -3.37 4.20
CA PHE A 217 14.19 -2.87 2.98
C PHE A 217 12.83 -3.53 2.75
N GLU A 218 11.98 -2.81 2.04
CA GLU A 218 10.72 -3.35 1.55
C GLU A 218 10.87 -3.80 0.09
N ALA A 219 10.13 -4.84 -0.28
CA ALA A 219 10.04 -5.36 -1.64
C ALA A 219 8.63 -5.11 -2.18
N LEU A 220 8.51 -4.73 -3.46
CA LEU A 220 7.23 -4.54 -4.13
C LEU A 220 6.86 -5.74 -5.02
N LEU A 221 7.86 -6.41 -5.59
CA LEU A 221 7.68 -7.67 -6.31
C LEU A 221 8.67 -8.71 -5.78
N SER A 222 8.15 -9.86 -5.39
CA SER A 222 8.98 -11.04 -5.18
C SER A 222 9.63 -11.49 -6.49
N ARG A 223 10.63 -12.36 -6.39
CA ARG A 223 11.29 -12.95 -7.55
C ARG A 223 10.33 -13.68 -8.51
N GLU A 224 9.33 -14.38 -7.96
CA GLU A 224 8.31 -15.09 -8.75
C GLU A 224 7.39 -14.12 -9.50
N GLU A 225 6.96 -13.07 -8.81
CA GLU A 225 6.13 -12.02 -9.41
C GLU A 225 6.90 -11.26 -10.48
N LEU A 226 8.16 -10.86 -10.23
CA LEU A 226 8.95 -10.13 -11.21
C LEU A 226 9.25 -10.96 -12.46
N ALA A 227 9.40 -12.28 -12.33
CA ALA A 227 9.63 -13.16 -13.48
C ALA A 227 8.43 -13.26 -14.43
N THR A 228 7.22 -12.97 -13.94
CA THR A 228 5.96 -13.05 -14.69
C THR A 228 5.32 -11.67 -14.94
N ALA A 229 5.82 -10.62 -14.28
CA ALA A 229 5.33 -9.27 -14.42
C ALA A 229 5.53 -8.72 -15.83
N ILE A 230 4.56 -7.94 -16.28
CA ILE A 230 4.58 -7.20 -17.52
C ILE A 230 4.95 -5.75 -17.18
N ASP A 231 5.98 -5.23 -17.84
CA ASP A 231 6.41 -3.84 -17.71
C ASP A 231 5.54 -2.95 -18.61
N GLU A 232 4.75 -2.09 -17.99
CA GLU A 232 3.82 -1.16 -18.66
C GLU A 232 4.31 0.29 -18.52
N GLY A 233 5.64 0.47 -18.50
CA GLY A 233 6.28 1.78 -18.40
C GLY A 233 6.41 2.21 -16.93
N GLY A 234 5.46 3.02 -16.44
CA GLY A 234 5.44 3.49 -15.05
C GLY A 234 4.97 2.43 -14.03
N TYR A 235 4.46 1.30 -14.53
CA TYR A 235 3.82 0.26 -13.74
C TYR A 235 4.37 -1.12 -14.07
N PHE A 236 4.30 -2.02 -13.09
CA PHE A 236 4.33 -3.45 -13.30
C PHE A 236 2.93 -4.02 -13.11
N ARG A 237 2.52 -4.88 -14.05
CA ARG A 237 1.30 -5.69 -13.92
C ARG A 237 1.69 -7.14 -13.70
N ILE A 238 1.30 -7.67 -12.54
CA ILE A 238 1.51 -9.07 -12.18
C ILE A 238 0.22 -9.81 -12.51
N PRO A 239 0.16 -10.59 -13.60
CA PRO A 239 -1.03 -11.37 -13.90
C PRO A 239 -1.26 -12.43 -12.83
N ALA A 240 -2.52 -12.77 -12.58
CA ALA A 240 -2.82 -14.01 -11.87
C ALA A 240 -2.13 -15.16 -12.60
N ASP A 241 -1.55 -16.08 -11.85
CA ASP A 241 -0.99 -17.26 -12.50
C ASP A 241 -2.12 -17.96 -13.31
N GLY A 242 -1.81 -18.30 -14.56
CA GLY A 242 -2.70 -19.06 -15.43
C GLY A 242 -2.65 -20.56 -15.12
N ARG A 243 -2.59 -20.95 -13.84
CA ARG A 243 -2.82 -22.34 -13.43
C ARG A 243 -4.32 -22.47 -13.27
N ASP A 244 -4.98 -23.06 -14.26
CA ASP A 244 -6.38 -23.52 -14.19
C ASP A 244 -6.53 -24.62 -13.12
N LEU A 245 -6.29 -24.29 -11.85
CA LEU A 245 -6.15 -25.23 -10.73
C LEU A 245 -5.11 -26.34 -11.00
N ASN A 246 -4.16 -26.11 -11.91
CA ASN A 246 -3.20 -27.13 -12.31
C ASN A 246 -2.08 -27.31 -11.27
N TYR A 247 -2.25 -28.32 -10.42
CA TYR A 247 -1.31 -28.69 -9.35
C TYR A 247 0.09 -29.07 -9.85
N SER A 248 0.25 -29.54 -11.11
CA SER A 248 1.56 -29.95 -11.64
C SER A 248 2.57 -28.79 -11.69
N LYS A 249 2.12 -27.54 -11.85
CA LYS A 249 3.01 -26.36 -11.81
C LYS A 249 3.52 -26.03 -10.39
N PHE A 250 3.01 -26.68 -9.34
CA PHE A 250 3.52 -26.56 -7.98
C PHE A 250 4.41 -27.75 -7.57
N VAL A 251 4.35 -28.87 -8.30
CA VAL A 251 4.94 -30.15 -7.87
C VAL A 251 5.97 -30.70 -8.88
N GLU A 252 5.71 -30.57 -10.19
CA GLU A 252 6.42 -31.33 -11.24
C GLU A 252 7.15 -30.44 -12.27
N GLN A 253 6.73 -29.18 -12.45
CA GLN A 253 7.30 -28.27 -13.45
C GLN A 253 7.88 -27.00 -12.81
N GLY A 254 9.20 -26.81 -12.92
CA GLY A 254 9.91 -25.61 -12.46
C GLY A 254 10.28 -24.66 -13.60
N GLU A 255 10.33 -23.35 -13.33
CA GLU A 255 10.67 -22.33 -14.32
C GLU A 255 12.11 -21.84 -14.16
N LYS A 256 13.01 -22.19 -15.10
CA LYS A 256 14.45 -21.88 -15.01
C LYS A 256 14.77 -20.39 -14.94
N ARG A 257 13.86 -19.52 -15.43
CA ARG A 257 13.99 -18.05 -15.36
C ARG A 257 14.05 -17.54 -13.91
N LEU A 258 13.37 -18.21 -12.98
CA LEU A 258 13.34 -17.86 -11.56
C LEU A 258 14.72 -17.94 -10.88
N ASN A 259 15.69 -18.65 -11.44
CA ASN A 259 17.00 -18.83 -10.82
C ASN A 259 17.94 -17.63 -11.00
N ARG A 260 17.57 -16.62 -11.81
CA ARG A 260 18.44 -15.49 -12.18
C ARG A 260 17.84 -14.11 -11.92
N THR A 261 16.63 -14.05 -11.39
CA THR A 261 15.91 -12.80 -11.15
C THR A 261 16.08 -12.39 -9.68
N GLU A 262 16.43 -11.14 -9.42
CA GLU A 262 16.37 -10.56 -8.07
C GLU A 262 14.98 -9.95 -7.84
N ASP A 263 14.54 -9.84 -6.60
CA ASP A 263 13.28 -9.16 -6.26
C ASP A 263 13.35 -7.65 -6.59
N TYR A 264 12.21 -7.01 -6.85
CA TYR A 264 12.17 -5.54 -6.99
C TYR A 264 11.93 -4.92 -5.61
N ASN A 265 12.95 -4.21 -5.10
CA ASN A 265 12.96 -3.71 -3.73
C ASN A 265 13.56 -2.30 -3.61
N SER A 266 13.43 -1.73 -2.42
CA SER A 266 13.84 -0.35 -2.15
C SER A 266 15.37 -0.16 -2.05
N HIS A 267 16.17 -1.23 -2.10
CA HIS A 267 17.64 -1.16 -2.24
C HIS A 267 18.09 -1.07 -3.70
N ASN A 268 17.40 -1.75 -4.62
CA ASN A 268 17.82 -1.87 -6.02
C ASN A 268 17.03 -1.00 -7.01
N THR A 269 16.08 -0.19 -6.52
CA THR A 269 15.45 0.88 -7.31
C THR A 269 16.29 2.16 -7.34
N GLU A 270 15.80 3.22 -8.01
CA GLU A 270 16.44 4.54 -7.96
C GLU A 270 16.50 5.06 -6.52
N ARG A 271 17.70 5.43 -6.06
CA ARG A 271 17.95 5.89 -4.70
C ARG A 271 18.12 7.41 -4.69
N LEU A 272 17.14 8.12 -4.13
CA LEU A 272 17.19 9.56 -4.00
C LEU A 272 18.29 9.97 -3.02
N ASP A 273 19.01 11.03 -3.39
CA ASP A 273 19.84 11.79 -2.46
C ASP A 273 18.98 12.82 -1.69
N VAL A 274 19.63 13.66 -0.89
CA VAL A 274 18.92 14.67 -0.08
C VAL A 274 18.19 15.69 -0.95
N GLU A 275 18.76 16.10 -2.10
CA GLU A 275 18.12 17.08 -2.98
C GLU A 275 16.92 16.49 -3.73
N GLY A 276 17.03 15.27 -4.24
CA GLY A 276 15.92 14.53 -4.84
C GLY A 276 14.79 14.28 -3.85
N MET A 277 15.13 13.91 -2.60
CA MET A 277 14.14 13.73 -1.54
C MET A 277 13.47 15.05 -1.15
N LYS A 278 14.19 16.17 -1.09
CA LYS A 278 13.61 17.51 -0.87
C LYS A 278 12.63 17.90 -1.97
N ALA A 279 13.02 17.71 -3.23
CA ALA A 279 12.17 18.00 -4.38
C ALA A 279 10.87 17.19 -4.31
N LEU A 280 10.95 15.92 -3.93
CA LEU A 280 9.80 15.05 -3.76
C LEU A 280 8.92 15.45 -2.55
N LEU A 281 9.52 15.75 -1.40
CA LEU A 281 8.83 16.24 -0.20
C LEU A 281 8.03 17.52 -0.48
N LEU A 282 8.58 18.44 -1.27
CA LEU A 282 7.92 19.70 -1.64
C LEU A 282 6.71 19.51 -2.58
N LYS A 283 6.50 18.31 -3.16
CA LYS A 283 5.25 17.97 -3.86
C LYS A 283 4.10 17.70 -2.90
N VAL A 284 4.38 17.37 -1.63
CA VAL A 284 3.37 17.06 -0.62
C VAL A 284 2.87 18.32 0.07
N GLU A 285 1.56 18.58 0.01
CA GLU A 285 0.95 19.81 0.57
C GLU A 285 1.25 19.99 2.07
N TYR A 286 1.09 18.92 2.86
CA TYR A 286 1.40 18.93 4.29
C TYR A 286 2.82 19.43 4.57
N VAL A 287 3.79 19.00 3.77
CA VAL A 287 5.20 19.37 3.97
C VAL A 287 5.44 20.83 3.58
N ARG A 288 4.83 21.32 2.48
CA ARG A 288 4.90 22.75 2.10
C ARG A 288 4.33 23.64 3.20
N ARG A 289 3.17 23.28 3.74
CA ARG A 289 2.53 23.97 4.87
C ARG A 289 3.38 23.91 6.12
N ALA A 290 3.98 22.75 6.40
CA ALA A 290 4.84 22.61 7.55
C ALA A 290 6.08 23.50 7.48
N ALA A 291 6.66 23.65 6.28
CA ALA A 291 7.78 24.53 6.00
C ALA A 291 7.41 26.02 6.13
N SER A 292 6.17 26.40 5.83
CA SER A 292 5.68 27.78 6.03
C SER A 292 5.22 28.08 7.46
N GLY A 293 5.38 27.15 8.39
CA GLY A 293 5.06 27.32 9.81
C GLY A 293 3.64 26.92 10.23
N ASP A 294 2.83 26.35 9.33
CA ASP A 294 1.47 25.89 9.65
C ASP A 294 1.49 24.64 10.53
N THR A 295 0.76 24.65 11.65
CA THR A 295 0.70 23.57 12.64
C THR A 295 -0.37 22.52 12.39
N ALA A 296 -1.22 22.67 11.37
CA ALA A 296 -2.27 21.69 11.10
C ALA A 296 -1.71 20.33 10.64
N GLY A 297 -2.45 19.27 10.97
CA GLY A 297 -2.06 17.90 10.69
C GLY A 297 -2.23 17.52 9.22
N PRO A 298 -1.77 16.32 8.81
CA PRO A 298 -1.77 15.91 7.39
C PRO A 298 -3.15 15.78 6.73
N GLU A 299 -4.22 15.67 7.53
CA GLU A 299 -5.61 15.48 7.06
C GLU A 299 -6.48 16.75 7.26
N ASN A 300 -5.89 17.87 7.70
CA ASN A 300 -6.61 19.11 8.07
C ASN A 300 -6.39 20.24 7.07
#